data_AF-A0A8H5FRM1-F1
#
_entry.id   AF-A0A8H5FRM1-F1
#
_cell.length_a   1.000
_cell.length_b   1.000
_cell.length_c   1.000
_cell.angle_alpha   90.00
_cell.angle_beta   90.00
_cell.angle_gamma   90.00
#
_symmetry.space_group_name_H-M   'P 1'
#
loop_
_entity.id
_entity.type
_entity.pdbx_description
1 polymer ?
#
loop_
_entity_poly.entity_id
_entity_poly.type
_entity_poly.pdbx_seq_one_letter_code
_entity_poly.pdbx_strand_id
1 'polypeptide(L)'
;MHTTTFKLAALLFLFLLLRTLTMKLFLPLLTLLSTFDVDTYSAPMTRKEDINPYPDKPRLVFRKDGTFKITIFSDQHFGENPWDSWGPEHDASSINLMKTVLADEKPDYVSTVPSGDMITGENTFKENATKLIDQIVAPLNTLKIPFSTTQGNHDNQNNITHLDIIKREQAQAPLSYTRTSPPGVGGDKDDSDGDGVSRHGPGNCWVPIYQTQDAPSPSLILWFFDSRGGFIDTNPWHPVPQDSASNGLKGADDWVHESVAGWIESEVGRMDAAWELQTRREMGRGGQHWLLFIFLPTSP
;
A
#
# COMPACT_ATOMS: atom_id res chain seq x y z
N MET A 1 -64.96 26.50 -19.72
CA MET A 1 -64.27 25.22 -20.00
C MET A 1 -63.01 25.14 -19.13
N HIS A 2 -62.41 23.96 -19.00
CA HIS A 2 -61.19 23.68 -18.21
C HIS A 2 -59.99 24.60 -18.60
N THR A 3 -59.00 24.93 -17.76
CA THR A 3 -58.71 24.65 -16.31
C THR A 3 -57.91 25.87 -15.72
N THR A 4 -57.10 25.90 -14.64
CA THR A 4 -56.39 24.89 -13.80
C THR A 4 -56.09 25.46 -12.38
N THR A 5 -55.52 24.65 -11.49
CA THR A 5 -55.08 24.96 -10.11
C THR A 5 -53.70 25.68 -10.08
N PHE A 6 -53.30 26.53 -9.12
CA PHE A 6 -53.42 26.60 -7.64
C PHE A 6 -52.54 25.61 -6.85
N LYS A 7 -51.91 25.95 -5.70
CA LYS A 7 -51.34 27.23 -5.18
C LYS A 7 -50.54 26.95 -3.88
N LEU A 8 -49.58 27.81 -3.51
CA LEU A 8 -48.92 27.80 -2.18
C LEU A 8 -49.75 28.55 -1.12
N ALA A 9 -49.83 28.00 0.11
CA ALA A 9 -50.21 28.61 1.39
C ALA A 9 -50.16 27.52 2.50
N ALA A 10 -49.96 27.76 3.80
CA ALA A 10 -49.40 28.89 4.55
C ALA A 10 -48.87 28.33 5.90
N LEU A 11 -47.61 28.61 6.26
CA LEU A 11 -47.19 29.59 7.29
C LEU A 11 -47.36 29.13 8.75
N LEU A 12 -46.23 28.96 9.46
CA LEU A 12 -46.17 28.85 10.92
C LEU A 12 -46.65 30.15 11.58
N PHE A 13 -47.36 30.09 12.71
CA PHE A 13 -47.19 31.10 13.76
C PHE A 13 -47.65 30.64 15.16
N LEU A 14 -46.88 31.11 16.16
CA LEU A 14 -47.30 31.42 17.53
C LEU A 14 -47.90 30.30 18.41
N PHE A 15 -47.03 29.43 18.95
CA PHE A 15 -47.27 28.86 20.27
C PHE A 15 -46.97 29.89 21.36
N LEU A 16 -48.00 30.40 22.04
CA LEU A 16 -47.84 31.11 23.31
C LEU A 16 -48.89 30.63 24.33
N LEU A 17 -48.38 30.14 25.47
CA LEU A 17 -49.02 29.96 26.79
C LEU A 17 -50.51 29.52 26.90
N LEU A 18 -50.70 28.41 27.62
CA LEU A 18 -51.76 28.17 28.63
C LEU A 18 -53.24 28.26 28.18
N ARG A 19 -53.94 27.10 28.18
CA ARG A 19 -54.79 26.67 29.31
C ARG A 19 -55.47 25.30 29.13
N THR A 20 -55.90 24.76 30.28
CA THR A 20 -56.96 23.74 30.51
C THR A 20 -56.96 22.47 29.63
N LEU A 21 -56.52 21.30 30.11
CA LEU A 21 -57.04 20.47 31.23
C LEU A 21 -58.23 19.56 30.83
N THR A 22 -57.95 18.25 30.80
CA THR A 22 -58.85 17.09 30.82
C THR A 22 -60.03 16.99 29.84
N MET A 23 -60.04 15.90 29.06
CA MET A 23 -61.04 14.84 29.26
C MET A 23 -60.44 13.45 28.95
N LYS A 24 -61.04 12.40 29.52
CA LYS A 24 -60.64 10.99 29.34
C LYS A 24 -61.53 10.32 28.30
N LEU A 25 -60.99 9.36 27.55
CA LEU A 25 -61.74 8.20 27.05
C LEU A 25 -60.81 6.99 26.91
N PHE A 26 -61.31 5.83 27.31
CA PHE A 26 -60.60 4.54 27.32
C PHE A 26 -61.01 3.72 26.10
N LEU A 27 -60.04 3.12 25.40
CA LEU A 27 -60.25 1.92 24.58
C LEU A 27 -59.16 0.89 24.95
N PRO A 28 -59.47 -0.42 25.03
CA PRO A 28 -58.48 -1.45 25.33
C PRO A 28 -57.70 -1.84 24.07
N LEU A 29 -56.38 -1.99 24.20
CA LEU A 29 -55.53 -2.61 23.17
C LEU A 29 -55.07 -3.99 23.65
N LEU A 30 -55.19 -4.98 22.77
CA LEU A 30 -54.93 -6.38 23.07
C LEU A 30 -53.43 -6.68 23.02
N THR A 31 -52.80 -6.95 24.16
CA THR A 31 -51.36 -7.27 24.26
C THR A 31 -51.08 -8.73 23.87
N LEU A 32 -50.81 -8.97 22.59
CA LEU A 32 -50.25 -10.23 22.12
C LEU A 32 -48.75 -10.30 22.51
N LEU A 33 -48.41 -11.02 23.57
CA LEU A 33 -47.01 -11.31 23.91
C LEU A 33 -46.45 -12.39 22.97
N SER A 34 -45.82 -11.98 21.88
CA SER A 34 -44.85 -12.81 21.18
C SER A 34 -43.53 -12.82 21.94
N THR A 35 -43.29 -13.85 22.75
CA THR A 35 -41.96 -14.15 23.30
C THR A 35 -41.04 -14.54 22.16
N PHE A 36 -40.24 -13.60 21.69
CA PHE A 36 -39.09 -13.92 20.84
C PHE A 36 -37.97 -14.43 21.75
N ASP A 37 -37.78 -15.74 21.78
CA ASP A 37 -36.54 -16.31 22.28
C ASP A 37 -35.40 -15.80 21.39
N VAL A 38 -34.56 -14.95 21.96
CA VAL A 38 -33.30 -14.54 21.33
C VAL A 38 -32.32 -15.68 21.53
N ASP A 39 -32.39 -16.66 20.63
CA ASP A 39 -31.37 -17.69 20.49
C ASP A 39 -30.03 -16.98 20.29
N THR A 40 -29.26 -16.90 21.37
CA THR A 40 -27.93 -16.27 21.39
C THR A 40 -26.94 -17.26 20.80
N TYR A 41 -27.08 -17.47 19.49
CA TYR A 41 -26.23 -18.29 18.65
C TYR A 41 -24.82 -17.66 18.62
N SER A 42 -24.10 -17.93 19.69
CA SER A 42 -22.71 -17.53 19.89
C SER A 42 -21.88 -18.35 18.93
N ALA A 43 -21.81 -17.88 17.68
CA ALA A 43 -20.95 -18.45 16.66
C ALA A 43 -19.54 -18.62 17.26
N PRO A 44 -18.90 -19.79 17.10
CA PRO A 44 -17.63 -20.06 17.73
C PRO A 44 -16.64 -18.99 17.28
N MET A 45 -16.17 -18.19 18.24
CA MET A 45 -15.39 -16.97 18.02
C MET A 45 -14.25 -17.28 17.05
N THR A 46 -14.40 -16.85 15.80
CA THR A 46 -13.55 -17.31 14.71
C THR A 46 -12.12 -16.92 15.03
N ARG A 47 -11.20 -17.87 14.82
CA ARG A 47 -9.76 -17.69 15.09
C ARG A 47 -9.31 -16.38 14.45
N LYS A 48 -9.07 -15.38 15.30
CA LYS A 48 -8.74 -13.99 14.95
C LYS A 48 -7.78 -13.99 13.76
N GLU A 49 -8.23 -13.50 12.61
CA GLU A 49 -7.46 -13.59 11.36
C GLU A 49 -6.11 -12.93 11.59
N ASP A 50 -5.03 -13.69 11.42
CA ASP A 50 -3.70 -13.10 11.43
C ASP A 50 -3.48 -12.43 10.07
N ILE A 51 -3.96 -11.21 9.96
CA ILE A 51 -3.88 -10.39 8.75
C ILE A 51 -2.47 -9.88 8.47
N ASN A 52 -1.46 -10.22 9.28
CA ASN A 52 -0.06 -9.91 9.00
C ASN A 52 0.36 -10.60 7.67
N PRO A 53 0.71 -9.85 6.61
CA PRO A 53 1.10 -10.45 5.34
C PRO A 53 2.52 -11.03 5.33
N TYR A 54 3.19 -11.05 6.48
CA TYR A 54 4.55 -11.56 6.70
C TYR A 54 4.60 -12.61 7.84
N PRO A 55 3.91 -13.77 7.72
CA PRO A 55 3.91 -14.80 8.77
C PRO A 55 5.31 -15.39 9.01
N ASP A 56 6.13 -15.51 7.97
CA ASP A 56 7.46 -16.15 8.03
C ASP A 56 8.63 -15.18 8.31
N LYS A 57 8.36 -13.91 8.63
CA LYS A 57 9.38 -12.88 8.84
C LYS A 57 9.43 -12.38 10.29
N PRO A 58 10.54 -11.77 10.73
CA PRO A 58 10.59 -11.06 12.00
C PRO A 58 9.48 -10.01 12.10
N ARG A 59 8.92 -9.81 13.30
CA ARG A 59 8.07 -8.63 13.56
C ARG A 59 8.96 -7.41 13.69
N LEU A 60 8.64 -6.35 12.96
CA LEU A 60 9.28 -5.05 13.15
C LEU A 60 8.76 -4.46 14.46
N VAL A 61 9.67 -4.01 15.32
CA VAL A 61 9.32 -3.51 16.65
C VAL A 61 10.03 -2.20 16.95
N PHE A 62 9.35 -1.32 17.68
CA PHE A 62 9.99 -0.15 18.28
C PHE A 62 11.08 -0.57 19.27
N ARG A 63 12.15 0.24 19.36
CA ARG A 63 13.23 0.08 20.32
C ARG A 63 12.75 0.33 21.74
N LYS A 64 13.56 -0.08 22.73
CA LYS A 64 13.27 0.09 24.17
C LYS A 64 13.17 1.55 24.63
N ASP A 65 13.69 2.49 23.85
CA ASP A 65 13.59 3.94 24.06
C ASP A 65 12.36 4.57 23.36
N GLY A 66 11.55 3.76 22.65
CA GLY A 66 10.39 4.21 21.89
C GLY A 66 10.71 4.71 20.47
N THR A 67 11.97 4.63 20.01
CA THR A 67 12.35 5.02 18.65
C THR A 67 12.21 3.89 17.63
N PHE A 68 12.08 4.24 16.35
CA PHE A 68 12.22 3.34 15.21
C PHE A 68 12.90 4.12 14.09
N LYS A 69 14.11 3.71 13.67
CA LYS A 69 14.90 4.43 12.66
C LYS A 69 14.70 3.80 11.28
N ILE A 70 14.18 4.60 10.35
CA ILE A 70 14.15 4.29 8.92
C ILE A 70 15.29 5.03 8.23
N THR A 71 16.07 4.34 7.40
CA THR A 71 16.99 4.96 6.44
C THR A 71 16.37 4.87 5.04
N ILE A 72 16.46 5.96 4.28
CA ILE A 72 15.98 6.03 2.90
C ILE A 72 17.17 6.11 1.95
N PHE A 73 17.12 5.34 0.87
CA PHE A 73 17.89 5.56 -0.35
C PHE A 73 16.90 5.79 -1.50
N SER A 74 17.32 6.40 -2.59
CA SER A 74 16.50 6.56 -3.81
C SER A 74 17.41 6.93 -4.97
N ASP A 75 16.89 6.92 -6.19
CA ASP A 75 17.58 7.45 -7.38
C ASP A 75 18.96 6.80 -7.55
N GLN A 76 19.01 5.47 -7.40
CA GLN A 76 20.24 4.69 -7.32
C GLN A 76 20.82 4.37 -8.71
N HIS A 77 19.97 4.32 -9.74
CA HIS A 77 20.31 4.28 -11.16
C HIS A 77 21.32 3.19 -11.58
N PHE A 78 21.33 2.03 -10.91
CA PHE A 78 22.33 0.99 -11.17
C PHE A 78 22.31 0.54 -12.63
N GLY A 79 23.50 0.37 -13.21
CA GLY A 79 23.66 0.00 -14.61
C GLY A 79 23.36 1.13 -15.60
N GLU A 80 23.43 2.40 -15.20
CA GLU A 80 23.56 3.54 -16.13
C GLU A 80 24.92 3.48 -16.86
N ASN A 81 24.97 3.86 -18.14
CA ASN A 81 26.17 3.93 -18.99
C ASN A 81 27.14 2.71 -18.87
N PRO A 82 26.67 1.44 -18.91
CA PRO A 82 27.48 0.25 -18.60
C PRO A 82 28.54 -0.10 -19.66
N TRP A 83 28.60 0.67 -20.75
CA TRP A 83 29.63 0.60 -21.79
C TRP A 83 30.86 1.48 -21.51
N ASP A 84 30.79 2.37 -20.52
CA ASP A 84 31.93 3.16 -20.02
C ASP A 84 32.37 2.65 -18.63
N SER A 85 33.60 2.94 -18.24
CA SER A 85 34.10 2.86 -16.86
C SER A 85 33.22 3.61 -15.84
N TRP A 86 32.65 4.75 -16.24
CA TRP A 86 31.93 5.67 -15.36
C TRP A 86 30.75 5.01 -14.63
N GLY A 87 29.92 4.24 -15.34
CA GLY A 87 28.74 3.59 -14.76
C GLY A 87 29.07 2.61 -13.64
N PRO A 88 29.90 1.57 -13.89
CA PRO A 88 30.35 0.64 -12.86
C PRO A 88 31.13 1.28 -11.70
N GLU A 89 31.83 2.40 -11.93
CA GLU A 89 32.47 3.18 -10.86
C GLU A 89 31.44 3.92 -9.98
N HIS A 90 30.34 4.41 -10.58
CA HIS A 90 29.21 5.00 -9.86
C HIS A 90 28.39 3.94 -9.09
N ASP A 91 28.04 2.80 -9.70
CA ASP A 91 27.42 1.63 -9.02
C ASP A 91 28.23 1.24 -7.76
N ALA A 92 29.54 1.07 -7.92
CA ALA A 92 30.44 0.72 -6.82
C ALA A 92 30.52 1.81 -5.74
N SER A 93 30.43 3.08 -6.12
CA SER A 93 30.40 4.22 -5.20
C SER A 93 29.10 4.25 -4.40
N SER A 94 27.95 4.02 -5.04
CA SER A 94 26.64 3.87 -4.38
C SER A 94 26.63 2.71 -3.38
N ILE A 95 27.18 1.54 -3.73
CA ILE A 95 27.34 0.42 -2.79
C ILE A 95 28.22 0.79 -1.58
N ASN A 96 29.29 1.58 -1.78
CA ASN A 96 30.16 2.00 -0.69
C ASN A 96 29.51 3.06 0.21
N LEU A 97 28.71 3.97 -0.36
CA LEU A 97 27.88 4.90 0.40
C LEU A 97 26.85 4.15 1.26
N MET A 98 26.10 3.20 0.66
CA MET A 98 25.13 2.36 1.39
C MET A 98 25.80 1.64 2.57
N LYS A 99 26.94 0.97 2.35
CA LYS A 99 27.69 0.28 3.42
C LYS A 99 28.08 1.21 4.56
N THR A 100 28.51 2.44 4.24
CA THR A 100 28.91 3.44 5.24
C THR A 100 27.71 3.91 6.05
N VAL A 101 26.66 4.40 5.37
CA VAL A 101 25.43 4.89 6.02
C VAL A 101 24.79 3.82 6.89
N LEU A 102 24.65 2.58 6.40
CA LEU A 102 24.05 1.48 7.16
C LEU A 102 24.88 1.08 8.39
N ALA A 103 26.21 1.13 8.30
CA ALA A 103 27.11 0.81 9.39
C ALA A 103 27.14 1.89 10.50
N ASP A 104 26.99 3.17 10.12
CA ASP A 104 26.99 4.30 11.07
C ASP A 104 25.59 4.52 11.68
N GLU A 105 24.56 4.67 10.84
CA GLU A 105 23.20 5.02 11.28
C GLU A 105 22.49 3.87 12.01
N LYS A 106 22.76 2.61 11.61
CA LYS A 106 22.14 1.39 12.18
C LYS A 106 20.61 1.51 12.23
N PRO A 107 19.93 1.58 11.07
CA PRO A 107 18.47 1.61 11.01
C PRO A 107 17.84 0.32 11.52
N ASP A 108 16.57 0.41 11.95
CA ASP A 108 15.72 -0.76 12.15
C ASP A 108 15.06 -1.22 10.84
N TYR A 109 15.00 -0.31 9.85
CA TYR A 109 14.35 -0.53 8.56
C TYR A 109 14.98 0.32 7.45
N VAL A 110 15.01 -0.19 6.22
CA VAL A 110 15.41 0.58 5.02
C VAL A 110 14.26 0.68 4.02
N SER A 111 14.23 1.77 3.26
CA SER A 111 13.21 2.04 2.23
C SER A 111 13.85 2.59 0.97
N THR A 112 13.35 2.24 -0.23
CA THR A 112 13.65 2.98 -1.48
C THR A 112 12.58 4.02 -1.88
N VAL A 113 11.56 4.19 -1.03
CA VAL A 113 10.50 5.20 -1.18
C VAL A 113 11.10 6.61 -0.97
N PRO A 114 10.84 7.61 -1.83
CA PRO A 114 9.68 7.68 -2.73
C PRO A 114 9.95 7.53 -4.23
N SER A 115 11.13 7.88 -4.74
CA SER A 115 11.41 7.86 -6.19
C SER A 115 11.53 6.44 -6.75
N GLY A 116 11.99 5.48 -5.95
CA GLY A 116 12.48 4.21 -6.47
C GLY A 116 13.76 4.42 -7.28
N ASP A 117 13.69 4.14 -8.58
CA ASP A 117 14.78 4.18 -9.56
C ASP A 117 16.04 3.47 -9.06
N MET A 118 15.85 2.20 -8.74
CA MET A 118 16.91 1.29 -8.31
C MET A 118 17.85 0.97 -9.48
N ILE A 119 17.31 0.81 -10.70
CA ILE A 119 18.01 0.40 -11.92
C ILE A 119 17.69 1.37 -13.06
N THR A 120 18.69 1.74 -13.86
CA THR A 120 18.49 2.50 -15.11
C THR A 120 18.09 1.55 -16.24
N GLY A 121 16.84 1.06 -16.20
CA GLY A 121 16.38 -0.09 -16.99
C GLY A 121 16.66 0.01 -18.49
N GLU A 122 16.55 1.20 -19.08
CA GLU A 122 16.77 1.44 -20.50
C GLU A 122 18.23 1.34 -20.95
N ASN A 123 19.20 1.44 -20.02
CA ASN A 123 20.63 1.26 -20.26
C ASN A 123 21.10 -0.19 -20.08
N THR A 124 20.34 -1.03 -19.36
CA THR A 124 20.72 -2.41 -19.02
C THR A 124 20.59 -3.40 -20.20
N PHE A 125 20.86 -4.68 -19.95
CA PHE A 125 20.61 -5.78 -20.88
C PHE A 125 19.59 -6.76 -20.27
N LYS A 126 18.52 -7.08 -20.99
CA LYS A 126 17.40 -7.92 -20.52
C LYS A 126 17.81 -9.27 -19.93
N GLU A 127 18.91 -9.85 -20.40
CA GLU A 127 19.44 -11.13 -19.93
C GLU A 127 20.13 -11.05 -18.55
N ASN A 128 20.43 -9.85 -18.06
CA ASN A 128 21.19 -9.66 -16.83
C ASN A 128 20.72 -8.52 -15.89
N ALA A 129 19.80 -7.64 -16.31
CA ALA A 129 19.36 -6.47 -15.55
C ALA A 129 18.97 -6.79 -14.10
N THR A 130 18.24 -7.88 -13.88
CA THR A 130 17.84 -8.33 -12.54
C THR A 130 19.01 -8.67 -11.61
N LYS A 131 20.23 -8.92 -12.11
CA LYS A 131 21.43 -9.13 -11.28
C LYS A 131 21.95 -7.85 -10.63
N LEU A 132 21.48 -6.67 -11.04
CA LEU A 132 21.77 -5.42 -10.35
C LEU A 132 21.05 -5.38 -8.99
N ILE A 133 19.83 -5.92 -8.90
CA ILE A 133 19.12 -6.11 -7.62
C ILE A 133 19.97 -6.92 -6.63
N ASP A 134 20.63 -8.01 -7.08
CA ASP A 134 21.53 -8.81 -6.24
C ASP A 134 22.60 -7.95 -5.55
N GLN A 135 23.15 -6.96 -6.27
CA GLN A 135 24.18 -6.05 -5.77
C GLN A 135 23.59 -5.03 -4.79
N ILE A 136 22.45 -4.42 -5.13
CA ILE A 136 21.75 -3.43 -4.30
C ILE A 136 21.30 -4.04 -2.97
N VAL A 137 20.78 -5.27 -2.96
CA VAL A 137 20.34 -5.94 -1.71
C VAL A 137 21.50 -6.58 -0.93
N ALA A 138 22.69 -6.76 -1.51
CA ALA A 138 23.80 -7.42 -0.84
C ALA A 138 24.25 -6.76 0.49
N PRO A 139 24.36 -5.41 0.62
CA PRO A 139 24.62 -4.75 1.90
C PRO A 139 23.52 -5.04 2.95
N LEU A 140 22.25 -4.97 2.54
CA LEU A 140 21.08 -5.18 3.40
C LEU A 140 21.02 -6.63 3.92
N ASN A 141 21.22 -7.60 3.03
CA ASN A 141 21.36 -9.01 3.36
C ASN A 141 22.54 -9.30 4.29
N THR A 142 23.70 -8.68 4.04
CA THR A 142 24.92 -8.87 4.85
C THR A 142 24.73 -8.37 6.28
N LEU A 143 24.10 -7.20 6.43
CA LEU A 143 23.81 -6.58 7.73
C LEU A 143 22.52 -7.11 8.38
N LYS A 144 21.73 -7.91 7.64
CA LYS A 144 20.42 -8.46 8.04
C LYS A 144 19.40 -7.38 8.42
N ILE A 145 19.38 -6.30 7.66
CA ILE A 145 18.49 -5.16 7.88
C ILE A 145 17.17 -5.40 7.12
N PRO A 146 16.01 -5.38 7.80
CA PRO A 146 14.70 -5.38 7.14
C PRO A 146 14.51 -4.19 6.21
N PHE A 147 13.84 -4.40 5.06
CA PHE A 147 13.57 -3.32 4.12
C PHE A 147 12.34 -3.56 3.25
N SER A 148 11.84 -2.51 2.61
CA SER A 148 10.94 -2.60 1.43
C SER A 148 11.43 -1.65 0.35
N THR A 149 10.96 -1.89 -0.87
CA THR A 149 11.22 -1.04 -2.02
C THR A 149 9.90 -0.56 -2.64
N THR A 150 9.97 0.60 -3.30
CA THR A 150 9.07 0.96 -4.40
C THR A 150 9.93 1.10 -5.65
N GLN A 151 9.29 0.91 -6.80
CA GLN A 151 9.92 0.98 -8.10
C GLN A 151 9.55 2.29 -8.79
N GLY A 152 10.52 2.91 -9.47
CA GLY A 152 10.37 4.19 -10.16
C GLY A 152 10.13 4.06 -11.67
N ASN A 153 10.30 5.16 -12.42
CA ASN A 153 10.07 5.17 -13.87
C ASN A 153 11.23 4.60 -14.71
N HIS A 154 12.44 4.45 -14.17
CA HIS A 154 13.53 3.69 -14.78
C HIS A 154 13.49 2.19 -14.44
N ASP A 155 12.77 1.83 -13.38
CA ASP A 155 12.54 0.43 -12.98
C ASP A 155 11.50 -0.31 -13.87
N ASN A 156 10.85 0.37 -14.82
CA ASN A 156 9.92 -0.22 -15.81
C ASN A 156 10.24 0.25 -17.23
N GLN A 157 11.03 -0.54 -17.95
CA GLN A 157 11.66 -0.22 -19.23
C GLN A 157 11.74 -1.47 -20.14
N ASN A 158 12.20 -1.29 -21.38
CA ASN A 158 12.40 -2.37 -22.37
C ASN A 158 13.09 -3.66 -21.83
N ASN A 159 14.06 -3.52 -20.92
CA ASN A 159 14.85 -4.62 -20.37
C ASN A 159 14.34 -5.22 -19.05
N ILE A 160 13.52 -4.50 -18.28
CA ILE A 160 13.15 -4.90 -16.91
C ILE A 160 11.81 -4.28 -16.51
N THR A 161 10.96 -5.04 -15.80
CA THR A 161 9.71 -4.53 -15.24
C THR A 161 9.77 -4.41 -13.72
N HIS A 162 8.87 -3.60 -13.16
CA HIS A 162 8.63 -3.56 -11.70
C HIS A 162 8.41 -4.96 -11.11
N LEU A 163 7.67 -5.82 -11.82
CA LEU A 163 7.34 -7.17 -11.38
C LEU A 163 8.57 -8.09 -11.39
N ASP A 164 9.51 -7.93 -12.32
CA ASP A 164 10.78 -8.65 -12.35
C ASP A 164 11.67 -8.25 -11.17
N ILE A 165 11.70 -6.95 -10.82
CA ILE A 165 12.44 -6.42 -9.67
C ILE A 165 11.88 -7.00 -8.38
N ILE A 166 10.57 -6.91 -8.14
CA ILE A 166 9.92 -7.46 -6.93
C ILE A 166 10.15 -8.98 -6.82
N LYS A 167 9.98 -9.73 -7.92
CA LYS A 167 10.22 -11.18 -7.95
C LYS A 167 11.69 -11.52 -7.67
N ARG A 168 12.65 -10.75 -8.19
CA ARG A 168 14.08 -10.95 -7.94
C ARG A 168 14.46 -10.62 -6.51
N GLU A 169 14.00 -9.49 -5.99
CA GLU A 169 14.24 -9.04 -4.63
C GLU A 169 13.73 -10.08 -3.62
N GLN A 170 12.48 -10.52 -3.73
CA GLN A 170 11.92 -11.57 -2.87
C GLN A 170 12.72 -12.88 -2.95
N ALA A 171 13.25 -13.23 -4.12
CA ALA A 171 14.05 -14.44 -4.31
C ALA A 171 15.48 -14.33 -3.75
N GLN A 172 16.04 -13.13 -3.61
CA GLN A 172 17.43 -12.92 -3.14
C GLN A 172 17.54 -12.31 -1.74
N ALA A 173 16.48 -11.69 -1.21
CA ALA A 173 16.48 -10.96 0.06
C ALA A 173 15.40 -11.48 1.03
N PRO A 174 15.73 -12.42 1.94
CA PRO A 174 14.77 -12.99 2.90
C PRO A 174 14.13 -11.96 3.85
N LEU A 175 14.75 -10.78 3.99
CA LEU A 175 14.29 -9.66 4.83
C LEU A 175 13.74 -8.47 4.01
N SER A 176 13.49 -8.65 2.71
CA SER A 176 12.58 -7.77 1.96
C SER A 176 11.14 -8.03 2.41
N TYR A 177 10.42 -6.96 2.74
CA TYR A 177 8.98 -6.93 3.01
C TYR A 177 8.20 -6.39 1.80
N THR A 178 8.85 -6.17 0.65
CA THR A 178 8.19 -5.81 -0.60
C THR A 178 7.28 -6.96 -1.06
N ARG A 179 6.02 -6.65 -1.38
CA ARG A 179 5.05 -7.64 -1.86
C ARG A 179 4.40 -7.18 -3.15
N THR A 180 4.04 -8.15 -3.98
CA THR A 180 3.19 -7.90 -5.13
C THR A 180 1.79 -7.47 -4.66
N SER A 181 1.18 -6.55 -5.41
CA SER A 181 -0.22 -6.13 -5.31
C SER A 181 -1.14 -7.36 -5.21
N PRO A 182 -2.19 -7.34 -4.37
CA PRO A 182 -3.23 -8.37 -4.41
C PRO A 182 -3.95 -8.41 -5.76
N PRO A 183 -4.59 -9.55 -6.13
CA PRO A 183 -5.29 -9.68 -7.40
C PRO A 183 -6.32 -8.57 -7.66
N GLY A 184 -6.20 -7.89 -8.80
CA GLY A 184 -7.06 -6.77 -9.19
C GLY A 184 -6.71 -5.42 -8.52
N VAL A 185 -5.53 -5.29 -7.91
CA VAL A 185 -4.99 -4.04 -7.37
C VAL A 185 -3.80 -3.58 -8.20
N GLY A 186 -3.71 -2.27 -8.46
CA GLY A 186 -2.60 -1.64 -9.18
C GLY A 186 -2.83 -1.39 -10.67
N GLY A 187 -3.92 -1.90 -11.26
CA GLY A 187 -4.25 -1.68 -12.68
C GLY A 187 -5.65 -2.16 -13.05
N ASP A 188 -5.93 -2.20 -14.35
CA ASP A 188 -7.17 -2.76 -14.90
C ASP A 188 -7.26 -4.28 -14.72
N LYS A 189 -8.47 -4.85 -14.81
CA LYS A 189 -8.67 -6.31 -14.62
C LYS A 189 -8.02 -7.16 -15.70
N ASP A 190 -8.00 -6.65 -16.92
CA ASP A 190 -7.35 -7.30 -18.07
C ASP A 190 -5.81 -7.08 -18.06
N ASP A 191 -5.30 -6.35 -17.05
CA ASP A 191 -3.88 -6.02 -16.93
C ASP A 191 -3.03 -7.09 -16.20
N SER A 192 -3.45 -8.36 -16.19
CA SER A 192 -2.76 -9.40 -15.42
C SER A 192 -2.41 -10.63 -16.25
N ASP A 193 -1.34 -11.33 -15.86
CA ASP A 193 -0.85 -12.55 -16.53
C ASP A 193 -1.51 -13.82 -15.96
N GLY A 194 -2.81 -13.74 -15.67
CA GLY A 194 -3.63 -14.85 -15.16
C GLY A 194 -3.46 -15.16 -13.67
N ASP A 195 -2.44 -14.63 -13.00
CA ASP A 195 -2.30 -14.63 -11.53
C ASP A 195 -3.09 -13.51 -10.84
N GLY A 196 -3.58 -12.53 -11.62
CA GLY A 196 -4.35 -11.38 -11.17
C GLY A 196 -3.53 -10.17 -10.73
N VAL A 197 -2.19 -10.27 -10.70
CA VAL A 197 -1.29 -9.14 -10.38
C VAL A 197 -1.23 -8.22 -11.60
N SER A 198 -1.39 -6.90 -11.41
CA SER A 198 -1.24 -5.94 -12.50
C SER A 198 0.21 -5.92 -13.00
N ARG A 199 0.39 -5.94 -14.33
CA ARG A 199 1.70 -5.73 -14.97
C ARG A 199 2.21 -4.31 -14.82
N HIS A 200 1.31 -3.33 -14.83
CA HIS A 200 1.69 -1.92 -14.73
C HIS A 200 1.86 -1.43 -13.29
N GLY A 201 1.11 -1.96 -12.31
CA GLY A 201 1.21 -1.57 -10.89
C GLY A 201 1.41 -2.74 -9.91
N PRO A 202 2.44 -3.59 -10.08
CA PRO A 202 2.67 -4.76 -9.24
C PRO A 202 3.15 -4.44 -7.81
N GLY A 203 3.58 -3.24 -7.46
CA GLY A 203 4.31 -2.92 -6.22
C GLY A 203 3.51 -2.45 -4.98
N ASN A 204 2.20 -2.72 -4.89
CA ASN A 204 1.38 -2.18 -3.78
C ASN A 204 1.39 -3.10 -2.54
N CYS A 205 1.95 -2.61 -1.41
CA CYS A 205 1.99 -3.37 -0.16
C CYS A 205 1.95 -2.49 1.12
N TRP A 206 1.77 -3.12 2.28
CA TRP A 206 1.80 -2.45 3.58
C TRP A 206 2.59 -3.27 4.61
N VAL A 207 3.19 -2.61 5.61
CA VAL A 207 4.13 -3.22 6.56
C VAL A 207 3.79 -2.79 8.01
N PRO A 208 3.45 -3.74 8.91
CA PRO A 208 3.11 -3.43 10.31
C PRO A 208 4.35 -3.32 11.20
N ILE A 209 4.40 -2.28 12.04
CA ILE A 209 5.43 -2.06 13.07
C ILE A 209 4.75 -2.01 14.45
N TYR A 210 5.22 -2.85 15.37
CA TYR A 210 4.58 -3.14 16.65
C TYR A 210 5.32 -2.49 17.83
N GLN A 211 4.61 -2.15 18.91
CA GLN A 211 5.26 -1.60 20.11
C GLN A 211 6.29 -2.56 20.73
N THR A 212 5.99 -3.86 20.69
CA THR A 212 6.79 -4.95 21.24
C THR A 212 6.59 -6.23 20.42
N GLN A 213 7.40 -7.26 20.69
CA GLN A 213 7.33 -8.56 20.01
C GLN A 213 6.02 -9.33 20.28
N ASP A 214 5.38 -9.06 21.41
CA ASP A 214 4.16 -9.70 21.92
C ASP A 214 2.89 -8.85 21.76
N ALA A 215 3.00 -7.59 21.32
CA ALA A 215 1.85 -6.70 21.14
C ALA A 215 0.78 -7.31 20.20
N PRO A 216 -0.52 -7.23 20.54
CA PRO A 216 -1.60 -7.89 19.77
C PRO A 216 -2.02 -7.14 18.50
N SER A 217 -1.41 -5.99 18.21
CA SER A 217 -1.68 -5.14 17.04
C SER A 217 -0.48 -4.21 16.81
N PRO A 218 -0.23 -3.72 15.58
CA PRO A 218 0.80 -2.73 15.33
C PRO A 218 0.51 -1.38 16.02
N SER A 219 1.56 -0.57 16.20
CA SER A 219 1.47 0.84 16.57
C SER A 219 1.45 1.75 15.33
N LEU A 220 2.17 1.35 14.28
CA LEU A 220 2.38 2.09 13.03
C LEU A 220 2.23 1.13 11.84
N ILE A 221 1.73 1.63 10.71
CA ILE A 221 1.69 0.90 9.44
C ILE A 221 2.33 1.80 8.38
N LEU A 222 3.34 1.27 7.68
CA LEU A 222 3.90 1.87 6.48
C LEU A 222 3.14 1.36 5.25
N TRP A 223 2.87 2.25 4.30
CA TRP A 223 2.27 1.88 3.01
C TRP A 223 3.22 2.22 1.87
N PHE A 224 3.30 1.31 0.90
CA PHE A 224 4.14 1.35 -0.28
C PHE A 224 3.19 1.25 -1.48
N PHE A 225 3.26 2.23 -2.37
CA PHE A 225 2.37 2.31 -3.53
C PHE A 225 3.17 2.35 -4.80
N ASP A 226 2.59 1.77 -5.84
CA ASP A 226 3.14 1.75 -7.18
C ASP A 226 2.51 2.88 -7.99
N SER A 227 3.32 3.82 -8.52
CA SER A 227 2.82 4.87 -9.41
C SER A 227 2.55 4.37 -10.82
N ARG A 228 3.02 3.16 -11.17
CA ARG A 228 3.07 2.58 -12.52
C ARG A 228 4.02 3.29 -13.48
N GLY A 229 4.89 4.18 -12.97
CA GLY A 229 5.78 5.00 -13.79
C GLY A 229 6.69 4.20 -14.72
N GLY A 230 7.14 4.84 -15.80
CA GLY A 230 8.02 4.24 -16.81
C GLY A 230 7.32 3.99 -18.14
N PHE A 231 7.60 2.85 -18.78
CA PHE A 231 7.21 2.57 -20.16
C PHE A 231 6.64 1.15 -20.33
N ILE A 232 5.60 1.03 -21.16
CA ILE A 232 4.82 -0.20 -21.35
C ILE A 232 4.84 -0.64 -22.81
N ASP A 233 4.95 -1.96 -23.05
CA ASP A 233 4.86 -2.52 -24.39
C ASP A 233 3.42 -2.40 -24.92
N THR A 234 3.27 -1.83 -26.11
CA THR A 234 1.96 -1.62 -26.74
C THR A 234 1.48 -2.82 -27.56
N ASN A 235 2.32 -3.84 -27.78
CA ASN A 235 1.97 -4.97 -28.62
C ASN A 235 2.57 -6.32 -28.15
N PRO A 236 1.86 -7.06 -27.27
CA PRO A 236 2.27 -8.39 -26.81
C PRO A 236 2.50 -9.45 -27.90
N TRP A 237 2.15 -9.16 -29.16
CA TRP A 237 2.26 -10.08 -30.30
C TRP A 237 3.32 -9.65 -31.34
N HIS A 238 3.85 -8.43 -31.26
CA HIS A 238 4.92 -7.93 -32.12
C HIS A 238 5.87 -7.03 -31.31
N PRO A 239 7.00 -7.54 -30.81
CA PRO A 239 8.01 -6.70 -30.16
C PRO A 239 8.52 -5.65 -31.16
N VAL A 240 8.53 -4.39 -30.74
CA VAL A 240 8.82 -3.26 -31.63
C VAL A 240 10.34 -3.09 -31.81
N PRO A 241 10.84 -2.70 -33.00
CA PRO A 241 12.28 -2.53 -33.23
C PRO A 241 12.99 -1.54 -32.28
N GLN A 242 14.18 -1.96 -31.86
CA GLN A 242 15.06 -1.37 -30.85
C GLN A 242 15.84 -0.12 -31.35
N ASP A 243 15.38 0.50 -32.44
CA ASP A 243 16.02 1.63 -33.14
C ASP A 243 15.12 2.88 -33.26
N SER A 244 13.91 2.82 -32.69
CA SER A 244 13.01 3.97 -32.60
C SER A 244 13.23 4.76 -31.32
N ALA A 245 13.06 6.08 -31.34
CA ALA A 245 13.37 6.98 -30.22
C ALA A 245 12.50 6.81 -28.95
N SER A 246 11.61 5.81 -28.92
CA SER A 246 10.89 5.34 -27.73
C SER A 246 10.79 3.80 -27.67
N ASN A 247 11.55 3.07 -28.49
CA ASN A 247 11.52 1.60 -28.65
C ASN A 247 10.10 1.00 -28.81
N GLY A 248 9.16 1.76 -29.39
CA GLY A 248 7.76 1.37 -29.53
C GLY A 248 6.94 1.27 -28.24
N LEU A 249 7.55 1.56 -27.09
CA LEU A 249 6.85 1.60 -25.82
C LEU A 249 6.01 2.89 -25.73
N LYS A 250 4.84 2.79 -25.10
CA LYS A 250 4.06 3.96 -24.67
C LYS A 250 4.54 4.33 -23.27
N GLY A 251 4.62 5.62 -22.97
CA GLY A 251 4.73 6.06 -21.58
C GLY A 251 3.59 5.50 -20.76
N ALA A 252 3.91 4.97 -19.58
CA ALA A 252 2.93 4.49 -18.63
C ALA A 252 2.07 5.64 -18.11
N ASP A 253 0.95 5.29 -17.48
CA ASP A 253 0.10 6.25 -16.80
C ASP A 253 0.67 6.47 -15.38
N ASP A 254 1.62 7.40 -15.23
CA ASP A 254 2.37 7.61 -13.97
C ASP A 254 1.52 8.29 -12.88
N TRP A 255 0.63 7.49 -12.28
CA TRP A 255 -0.10 7.77 -11.05
C TRP A 255 -0.65 6.47 -10.44
N VAL A 256 -0.70 6.42 -9.11
CA VAL A 256 -1.27 5.30 -8.35
C VAL A 256 -2.71 5.01 -8.81
N HIS A 257 -2.99 3.78 -9.23
CA HIS A 257 -4.27 3.40 -9.85
C HIS A 257 -5.45 3.44 -8.85
N GLU A 258 -6.65 3.84 -9.27
CA GLU A 258 -7.81 4.03 -8.37
C GLU A 258 -8.20 2.78 -7.56
N SER A 259 -7.93 1.58 -8.10
CA SER A 259 -8.05 0.29 -7.40
C SER A 259 -7.33 0.25 -6.04
N VAL A 260 -6.23 0.98 -5.89
CA VAL A 260 -5.41 1.02 -4.68
C VAL A 260 -6.15 1.74 -3.55
N ALA A 261 -6.98 2.74 -3.85
CA ALA A 261 -7.80 3.42 -2.84
C ALA A 261 -8.85 2.48 -2.23
N GLY A 262 -9.62 1.77 -3.07
CA GLY A 262 -10.59 0.78 -2.60
C GLY A 262 -9.95 -0.42 -1.88
N TRP A 263 -8.71 -0.77 -2.24
CA TRP A 263 -7.91 -1.76 -1.52
C TRP A 263 -7.48 -1.27 -0.13
N ILE A 264 -7.03 -0.02 0.01
CA ILE A 264 -6.71 0.59 1.31
C ILE A 264 -7.96 0.60 2.21
N GLU A 265 -9.13 1.02 1.71
CA GLU A 265 -10.38 1.00 2.47
C GLU A 265 -10.75 -0.43 2.93
N SER A 266 -10.60 -1.42 2.05
CA SER A 266 -10.87 -2.83 2.37
C SER A 266 -9.93 -3.36 3.45
N GLU A 267 -8.63 -3.17 3.30
CA GLU A 267 -7.62 -3.63 4.26
C GLU A 267 -7.75 -2.88 5.60
N VAL A 268 -7.99 -1.57 5.62
CA VAL A 268 -8.24 -0.81 6.86
C VAL A 268 -9.49 -1.33 7.58
N GLY A 269 -10.55 -1.68 6.85
CA GLY A 269 -11.72 -2.36 7.42
C GLY A 269 -11.38 -3.71 8.06
N ARG A 270 -10.53 -4.51 7.39
CA ARG A 270 -10.02 -5.77 7.94
C ARG A 270 -9.10 -5.55 9.15
N MET A 271 -8.29 -4.50 9.16
CA MET A 271 -7.41 -4.11 10.28
C MET A 271 -8.19 -3.68 11.52
N ASP A 272 -9.16 -2.78 11.36
CA ASP A 272 -9.97 -2.30 12.49
C ASP A 272 -10.79 -3.45 13.12
N ALA A 273 -11.25 -4.42 12.31
CA ALA A 273 -11.91 -5.64 12.77
C ALA A 273 -10.95 -6.65 13.42
N ALA A 274 -9.87 -7.06 12.72
CA ALA A 274 -8.93 -8.08 13.18
C ALA A 274 -8.08 -7.62 14.38
N TRP A 275 -7.93 -6.32 14.60
CA TRP A 275 -7.17 -5.76 15.72
C TRP A 275 -8.01 -4.97 16.73
N GLU A 276 -9.34 -4.93 16.64
CA GLU A 276 -10.23 -4.22 17.60
C GLU A 276 -9.82 -2.73 17.78
N LEU A 277 -9.34 -2.07 16.72
CA LEU A 277 -8.80 -0.72 16.83
C LEU A 277 -9.92 0.32 17.05
N GLN A 278 -11.03 0.17 16.35
CA GLN A 278 -12.19 1.05 16.50
C GLN A 278 -12.70 1.08 17.95
N THR A 279 -12.89 -0.10 18.57
CA THR A 279 -13.34 -0.20 19.97
C THR A 279 -12.34 0.42 20.96
N ARG A 280 -11.03 0.42 20.64
CA ARG A 280 -10.00 1.08 21.45
C ARG A 280 -9.95 2.60 21.26
N ARG A 281 -10.27 3.11 20.06
CA ARG A 281 -10.51 4.54 19.80
C ARG A 281 -11.73 5.02 20.60
N GLU A 282 -12.85 4.30 20.52
CA GLU A 282 -14.11 4.63 21.20
C GLU A 282 -14.01 4.58 22.74
N MET A 283 -13.23 3.64 23.30
CA MET A 283 -12.93 3.60 24.75
C MET A 283 -11.97 4.71 25.23
N GLY A 284 -11.49 5.60 24.36
CA GLY A 284 -10.51 6.65 24.72
C GLY A 284 -9.15 6.11 25.17
N ARG A 285 -8.83 4.85 24.88
CA ARG A 285 -7.65 4.12 25.41
C ARG A 285 -6.37 4.39 24.60
N GLY A 286 -6.04 5.67 24.42
CA GLY A 286 -4.67 6.16 24.10
C GLY A 286 -4.03 5.76 22.76
N GLY A 287 -4.64 4.86 21.98
CA GLY A 287 -4.08 4.35 20.73
C GLY A 287 -4.17 5.35 19.56
N GLN A 288 -3.29 6.35 19.54
CA GLN A 288 -3.05 7.14 18.32
C GLN A 288 -2.14 6.35 17.37
N HIS A 289 -2.78 5.56 16.51
CA HIS A 289 -2.14 4.84 15.42
C HIS A 289 -1.96 5.79 14.24
N TRP A 290 -0.70 6.13 13.95
CA TRP A 290 -0.36 7.04 12.86
C TRP A 290 -0.35 6.30 11.53
N LEU A 291 -1.08 6.83 10.56
CA LEU A 291 -1.08 6.37 9.18
C LEU A 291 -0.05 7.19 8.41
N LEU A 292 1.16 6.65 8.24
CA LEU A 292 2.23 7.31 7.53
C LEU A 292 2.21 6.92 6.05
N PHE A 293 1.61 7.76 5.23
CA PHE A 293 1.83 7.75 3.78
C PHE A 293 3.18 8.41 3.50
N ILE A 294 4.07 7.71 2.79
CA ILE A 294 5.29 8.29 2.23
C ILE A 294 5.09 8.30 0.71
N PHE A 295 4.83 9.47 0.16
CA PHE A 295 4.63 9.67 -1.28
C PHE A 295 5.23 11.03 -1.65
N LEU A 296 6.10 11.03 -2.66
CA LEU A 296 6.43 12.21 -3.45
C LEU A 296 6.09 11.87 -4.92
N PRO A 297 5.55 12.80 -5.70
CA PRO A 297 5.32 12.58 -7.12
C PRO A 297 6.65 12.52 -7.89
N THR A 298 6.77 11.58 -8.81
CA THR A 298 7.93 11.32 -9.68
C THR A 298 7.94 12.23 -10.92
N SER A 299 7.99 13.55 -10.73
CA SER A 299 8.39 14.45 -11.83
C SER A 299 9.02 15.78 -11.36
N PRO A 300 9.94 16.36 -12.17
CA PRO A 300 10.14 17.80 -12.28
C PRO A 300 8.93 18.54 -12.89
#